data_AF-A0A656JVE5-F1
#
_entry.id   AF-A0A656JVE5-F1
#
_cell.length_a   1.000
_cell.length_b   1.000
_cell.length_c   1.000
_cell.angle_alpha   90.00
_cell.angle_beta   90.00
_cell.angle_gamma   90.00
#
_symmetry.space_group_name_H-M   'P 1'
#
loop_
_entity.id
_entity.type
_entity.pdbx_description
1 polymer ?
#
loop_
_entity_poly.entity_id
_entity_poly.type
_entity_poly.pdbx_seq_one_letter_code
_entity_poly.pdbx_strand_id
1 'polypeptide(L)'
;MADTLIDNKNILPDSGIRQRYKLQRHIVSISVTVVLMAICAWFYMAFSSVHVMDLGMGSNLKVSGLREQWLRGDVVVMIRHAERCDRSTNPCMADADGITSNGREAALA
;
A
#
# COMPACT_ATOMS: atom_id res chain seq x y z
N MET A 1 -15.15 26.50 79.29
CA MET A 1 -15.94 26.66 78.05
C MET A 1 -15.25 25.79 77.02
N ALA A 2 -15.82 24.62 76.74
CA ALA A 2 -15.20 23.58 75.93
C ALA A 2 -15.65 23.75 74.48
N ASP A 3 -14.75 24.19 73.60
CA ASP A 3 -15.00 24.21 72.18
C ASP A 3 -14.69 22.81 71.61
N THR A 4 -15.77 22.14 71.21
CA THR A 4 -15.71 20.84 70.54
C THR A 4 -15.53 21.09 69.03
N LEU A 5 -14.30 20.92 68.54
CA LEU A 5 -14.05 20.78 67.12
C LEU A 5 -14.42 19.36 66.68
N ILE A 6 -15.55 19.24 65.99
CA ILE A 6 -15.96 18.04 65.28
C ILE A 6 -15.07 17.92 64.04
N ASP A 7 -14.05 17.06 64.12
CA ASP A 7 -13.20 16.70 63.00
C ASP A 7 -13.93 15.69 62.10
N ASN A 8 -14.47 16.16 60.97
CA ASN A 8 -15.26 15.35 60.05
C ASN A 8 -14.34 14.59 59.09
N LYS A 9 -13.99 13.36 59.47
CA LYS A 9 -13.02 12.50 58.78
C LYS A 9 -13.53 11.83 57.48
N ASN A 10 -14.64 12.32 56.91
CA ASN A 10 -15.33 11.63 55.81
C ASN A 10 -15.07 12.22 54.41
N ILE A 11 -14.00 12.99 54.22
CA ILE A 11 -13.59 13.45 52.89
C ILE A 11 -12.78 12.34 52.22
N LEU A 12 -13.46 11.52 51.40
CA LEU A 12 -12.81 10.58 50.49
C LEU A 12 -11.82 11.34 49.56
N PRO A 13 -10.61 10.82 49.33
CA PRO A 13 -9.58 11.51 48.55
C PRO A 13 -9.92 11.55 47.06
N ASP A 14 -10.33 12.72 46.58
CA ASP A 14 -10.60 13.08 45.18
C ASP A 14 -9.42 12.76 44.21
N SER A 15 -8.20 12.62 44.75
CA SER A 15 -6.99 12.32 43.99
C SER A 15 -7.03 10.97 43.25
N GLY A 16 -7.69 9.94 43.80
CA GLY A 16 -7.76 8.60 43.19
C GLY A 16 -8.65 8.55 41.94
N ILE A 17 -9.73 9.33 41.92
CA ILE A 17 -10.67 9.41 40.80
C ILE A 17 -10.03 10.19 39.64
N ARG A 18 -9.37 11.31 39.95
CA ARG A 18 -8.65 12.13 38.96
C ARG A 18 -7.47 11.40 38.30
N GLN A 19 -6.74 10.58 39.07
CA GLN A 19 -5.64 9.74 38.57
C GLN A 19 -6.15 8.65 37.61
N ARG A 20 -7.23 7.96 37.98
CA ARG A 20 -7.88 6.93 37.15
C ARG A 20 -8.41 7.50 35.84
N TYR A 21 -9.00 8.71 35.88
CA TYR A 21 -9.51 9.39 34.70
C TYR A 21 -8.39 9.79 33.73
N LYS A 22 -7.25 10.28 34.24
CA LYS A 22 -6.06 10.58 33.41
C LYS A 22 -5.50 9.31 32.77
N LEU A 23 -5.36 8.23 33.54
CA LEU A 23 -4.85 6.94 33.03
C LEU A 23 -5.79 6.35 31.97
N GLN A 24 -7.10 6.38 32.21
CA GLN A 24 -8.11 5.95 31.23
C GLN A 24 -8.06 6.80 29.96
N ARG A 25 -7.88 8.11 30.07
CA ARG A 25 -7.72 9.01 28.91
C ARG A 25 -6.49 8.67 28.07
N HIS A 26 -5.37 8.33 28.71
CA HIS A 26 -4.17 7.89 28.00
C HIS A 26 -4.35 6.53 27.31
N ILE A 27 -5.01 5.56 27.99
CA ILE A 27 -5.32 4.26 27.40
C ILE A 27 -6.20 4.42 26.15
N VAL A 28 -7.26 5.21 26.24
CA VAL A 28 -8.16 5.47 25.10
C VAL A 28 -7.40 6.15 23.95
N SER A 29 -6.57 7.13 24.25
CA SER A 29 -5.74 7.80 23.23
C SER A 29 -4.79 6.84 22.53
N ILE A 30 -4.15 5.92 23.26
CA ILE A 30 -3.23 4.92 22.69
C ILE A 30 -4.01 3.91 21.84
N SER A 31 -5.17 3.44 22.31
CA SER A 31 -5.99 2.51 21.54
C SER A 31 -6.43 3.12 20.20
N VAL A 32 -6.83 4.40 20.21
CA VAL A 32 -7.23 5.11 18.98
C VAL A 32 -6.07 5.25 18.01
N THR A 33 -4.87 5.60 18.48
CA THR A 33 -3.70 5.75 17.60
C THR A 33 -3.26 4.43 17.00
N VAL A 34 -3.30 3.34 17.77
CA VAL A 34 -2.98 1.99 17.29
C VAL A 34 -3.96 1.55 16.21
N VAL A 35 -5.27 1.75 16.44
CA VAL A 35 -6.30 1.41 15.45
C VAL A 35 -6.14 2.23 14.17
N LEU A 36 -5.87 3.54 14.28
CA LEU A 36 -5.60 4.39 13.12
C LEU A 36 -4.37 3.91 12.33
N MET A 37 -3.26 3.58 13.01
CA MET A 37 -2.08 3.03 12.34
C MET A 37 -2.37 1.71 11.64
N ALA A 38 -3.13 0.80 12.27
CA ALA A 38 -3.51 -0.46 11.67
C ALA A 38 -4.37 -0.26 10.41
N ILE A 39 -5.32 0.67 10.45
CA ILE A 39 -6.15 1.04 9.28
C ILE A 39 -5.27 1.62 8.17
N CYS A 40 -4.40 2.57 8.47
CA CYS A 40 -3.49 3.16 7.48
C CYS A 40 -2.57 2.11 6.85
N ALA A 41 -2.01 1.20 7.64
CA ALA A 41 -1.17 0.12 7.15
C ALA A 41 -1.95 -0.84 6.24
N TRP A 42 -3.18 -1.19 6.63
CA TRP A 42 -4.05 -2.04 5.81
C TRP A 42 -4.40 -1.39 4.47
N PHE A 43 -4.76 -0.10 4.47
CA PHE A 43 -4.99 0.65 3.24
C PHE A 43 -3.73 0.74 2.38
N TYR A 44 -2.57 0.99 2.99
CA TYR A 44 -1.31 1.06 2.26
C TYR A 44 -0.96 -0.29 1.60
N MET A 45 -1.12 -1.40 2.31
CA MET A 45 -0.88 -2.74 1.75
C MET A 45 -1.91 -3.12 0.69
N ALA A 46 -3.19 -2.82 0.91
CA ALA A 46 -4.25 -3.11 -0.05
C ALA A 46 -4.12 -2.28 -1.34
N PHE A 47 -3.61 -1.05 -1.23
CA PHE A 47 -3.47 -0.12 -2.36
C PHE A 47 -2.05 -0.05 -2.93
N SER A 48 -1.07 -0.73 -2.31
CA SER A 48 0.22 -1.00 -2.93
C SER A 48 0.01 -2.03 -4.04
N SER A 49 -0.42 -1.52 -5.19
CA SER A 49 -0.60 -2.26 -6.43
C SER A 49 0.60 -3.17 -6.67
N VAL A 50 0.35 -4.39 -7.14
CA VAL A 50 1.41 -5.28 -7.63
C VAL A 50 2.23 -4.50 -8.67
N HIS A 51 3.45 -4.11 -8.31
CA HIS A 51 4.33 -3.38 -9.22
C HIS A 51 4.76 -4.39 -10.29
N VAL A 52 4.13 -4.31 -11.46
CA VAL A 52 4.54 -5.10 -12.62
C VAL A 52 5.86 -4.50 -13.10
N MET A 53 6.95 -5.25 -12.94
CA MET A 53 8.26 -4.83 -13.42
C MET A 53 8.22 -4.73 -14.95
N ASP A 54 8.54 -3.58 -15.50
CA ASP A 54 8.70 -3.43 -16.94
C ASP A 54 9.97 -4.17 -17.38
N LEU A 55 9.79 -5.25 -18.13
CA LEU A 55 10.88 -6.13 -18.56
C LEU A 55 11.67 -5.54 -19.74
N GLY A 56 11.10 -4.63 -20.53
CA GLY A 56 11.79 -3.94 -21.62
C GLY A 56 12.71 -2.82 -21.14
N MET A 57 12.55 -2.39 -19.89
CA MET A 57 13.36 -1.30 -19.34
C MET A 57 14.74 -1.81 -18.86
N GLY A 58 15.79 -1.46 -19.62
CA GLY A 58 17.18 -1.61 -19.21
C GLY A 58 17.57 -3.05 -18.89
N SER A 59 17.92 -3.35 -17.63
CA SER A 59 18.35 -4.69 -17.20
C SER A 59 17.27 -5.49 -16.46
N ASN A 60 16.02 -5.01 -16.45
CA ASN A 60 14.93 -5.61 -15.69
C ASN A 60 14.58 -7.04 -16.10
N LEU A 61 14.70 -7.38 -17.40
CA LEU A 61 14.54 -8.77 -17.84
C LEU A 61 15.57 -9.72 -17.21
N LYS A 62 16.80 -9.25 -16.98
CA LYS A 62 17.84 -10.01 -16.30
C LYS A 62 17.60 -10.06 -14.79
N VAL A 63 17.26 -8.93 -14.17
CA VAL A 63 17.00 -8.83 -12.72
C VAL A 63 15.79 -9.67 -12.29
N SER A 64 14.76 -9.74 -13.11
CA SER A 64 13.58 -10.58 -12.85
C SER A 64 13.87 -12.08 -12.88
N GLY A 65 14.97 -12.50 -13.52
CA GLY A 65 15.30 -13.91 -13.72
C GLY A 65 14.31 -14.66 -14.63
N LEU A 66 13.40 -13.95 -15.30
CA LEU A 66 12.35 -14.56 -16.13
C LEU A 66 12.94 -15.44 -17.22
N ARG A 67 14.01 -14.99 -17.88
CA ARG A 67 14.66 -15.75 -18.96
C ARG A 67 15.22 -17.08 -18.46
N GLU A 68 15.86 -17.09 -17.30
CA GLU A 68 16.43 -18.31 -16.72
C GLU A 68 15.34 -19.30 -16.28
N GLN A 69 14.25 -18.79 -15.68
CA GLN A 69 13.09 -19.61 -15.33
C GLN A 69 12.42 -20.20 -16.57
N TRP A 70 12.31 -19.42 -17.64
CA TRP A 70 11.73 -19.90 -18.91
C TRP A 70 12.61 -20.97 -19.55
N LEU A 71 13.94 -20.79 -19.56
CA LEU A 71 14.88 -21.79 -20.08
C LEU A 71 14.83 -23.12 -19.32
N ARG A 72 14.53 -23.09 -18.01
CA ARG A 72 14.34 -24.31 -17.20
C ARG A 72 12.97 -24.96 -17.36
N GLY A 73 12.02 -24.28 -18.00
CA GLY A 73 10.62 -24.74 -18.11
C GLY A 73 9.78 -24.49 -16.86
N ASP A 74 10.25 -23.65 -15.93
CA ASP A 74 9.53 -23.34 -14.68
C ASP A 74 8.31 -22.42 -14.95
N VAL A 75 8.31 -21.71 -16.08
CA VAL A 75 7.29 -20.72 -16.44
C VAL A 75 6.91 -20.80 -17.91
N VAL A 76 5.66 -20.42 -18.23
CA VAL A 76 5.17 -20.20 -19.59
C VAL A 76 5.00 -18.71 -19.81
N VAL A 77 5.59 -18.19 -20.89
CA VAL A 77 5.51 -16.77 -21.25
C VAL A 77 4.45 -16.58 -22.33
N MET A 78 3.50 -15.67 -22.07
CA MET A 78 2.52 -15.24 -23.07
C MET A 78 2.87 -13.82 -23.52
N ILE A 79 3.06 -13.66 -24.82
CA ILE A 79 3.40 -12.37 -25.44
C ILE A 79 2.16 -11.87 -26.19
N ARG A 80 1.73 -10.65 -25.88
CA ARG A 80 0.67 -9.99 -26.64
C ARG A 80 1.21 -9.52 -27.98
N HIS A 81 0.34 -9.43 -28.97
CA HIS A 81 0.62 -8.74 -30.23
C HIS A 81 0.98 -7.27 -29.95
N ALA A 82 1.85 -6.68 -30.79
CA ALA A 82 2.07 -5.25 -30.83
C ALA A 82 0.78 -4.52 -31.25
N GLU A 83 0.72 -3.21 -30.97
CA GLU A 83 -0.44 -2.39 -31.31
C GLU A 83 -0.73 -2.44 -32.82
N ARG A 84 -1.97 -2.78 -33.17
CA ARG A 84 -2.43 -2.97 -34.56
C ARG A 84 -3.15 -1.74 -35.09
N CYS A 85 -2.98 -1.49 -36.38
CA CYS A 85 -3.55 -0.37 -37.10
C CYS A 85 -5.07 -0.42 -37.25
N ASP A 86 -5.64 -1.61 -37.46
CA ASP A 86 -7.10 -1.82 -37.57
C ASP A 86 -7.84 -1.56 -36.24
N ARG A 87 -7.10 -1.41 -35.15
CA ARG A 87 -7.60 -1.24 -33.77
C ARG A 87 -7.15 0.06 -33.11
N SER A 88 -6.51 0.95 -33.86
CA SER A 88 -5.93 2.19 -33.36
C SER A 88 -6.01 3.31 -34.39
N THR A 89 -5.99 4.56 -33.93
CA THR A 89 -5.85 5.74 -34.80
C THR A 89 -4.41 6.23 -34.91
N ASN A 90 -3.45 5.53 -34.29
CA ASN A 90 -2.04 5.90 -34.33
C ASN A 90 -1.43 5.65 -35.73
N PRO A 91 -0.37 6.39 -36.11
CA PRO A 91 0.28 6.22 -37.40
C PRO A 91 0.77 4.79 -37.64
N CYS A 92 0.42 4.25 -38.81
CA CYS A 92 0.85 2.94 -39.28
C CYS A 92 2.25 2.98 -39.87
N MET A 93 3.00 1.88 -39.74
CA MET A 93 4.29 1.76 -40.42
C MET A 93 4.16 1.61 -41.94
N ALA A 94 3.15 0.87 -42.39
CA ALA A 94 2.89 0.60 -43.80
C ALA A 94 1.40 0.35 -44.05
N ASP A 95 0.94 -0.90 -43.91
CA ASP A 95 -0.43 -1.31 -44.22
C ASP A 95 -1.41 -1.06 -43.06
N ALA A 96 -2.69 -0.88 -43.41
CA ALA A 96 -3.79 -0.66 -42.46
C ALA A 96 -4.08 -1.87 -41.56
N ASP A 97 -3.68 -3.07 -41.96
CA ASP A 97 -3.79 -4.29 -41.14
C ASP A 97 -2.50 -4.59 -40.34
N GLY A 98 -1.48 -3.73 -40.48
CA GLY A 98 -0.17 -3.86 -39.87
C GLY A 98 -0.09 -3.36 -38.41
N ILE A 99 1.14 -3.08 -37.96
CA ILE A 99 1.41 -2.50 -36.65
C ILE A 99 1.61 -0.98 -36.74
N THR A 100 1.30 -0.29 -35.64
CA THR A 100 1.55 1.15 -35.53
C THR A 100 3.04 1.43 -35.26
N SER A 101 3.50 2.65 -35.52
CA SER A 101 4.87 3.07 -35.17
C SER A 101 5.14 2.89 -33.68
N ASN A 102 4.15 3.23 -32.84
CA ASN A 102 4.21 3.02 -31.39
C ASN A 102 4.30 1.53 -31.03
N GLY A 103 3.52 0.69 -31.71
CA GLY A 103 3.57 -0.77 -31.54
C GLY A 103 4.94 -1.36 -31.87
N ARG A 104 5.60 -0.85 -32.92
CA ARG A 104 6.97 -1.23 -33.28
C ARG A 104 7.98 -0.78 -32.24
N GLU A 105 7.89 0.47 -31.77
CA GLU A 105 8.78 0.98 -30.72
C GLU A 105 8.65 0.15 -29.44
N ALA A 106 7.43 -0.18 -29.03
CA ALA A 106 7.18 -1.03 -27.86
C ALA A 106 7.70 -2.46 -28.01
N ALA A 107 7.90 -2.97 -29.23
CA ALA A 107 8.48 -4.29 -29.48
C ALA A 107 10.01 -4.29 -29.53
N LEU A 108 10.62 -3.11 -29.75
CA LEU A 108 12.07 -2.92 -29.77
C LEU A 108 12.65 -2.48 -28.41
N ALA A 109 11.79 -1.95 -27.54
CA ALA A 109 12.11 -1.67 -26.14
C ALA A 109 12.29 -2.97 -25.35
#